data_AF-A0A7S2DXH9-F1
#
_entry.id   AF-A0A7S2DXH9-F1
#
_cell.length_a   1.000
_cell.length_b   1.000
_cell.length_c   1.000
_cell.angle_alpha   90.00
_cell.angle_beta   90.00
_cell.angle_gamma   90.00
#
_symmetry.space_group_name_H-M   'P 1'
#
loop_
_entity.id
_entity.type
_entity.pdbx_description
1 polymer ?
#
loop_
_entity_poly.entity_id
_entity_poly.type
_entity_poly.pdbx_seq_one_letter_code
_entity_poly.pdbx_strand_id
1 'polypeptide(L)'
;NNAPVNSLSQALVNSFKQEFPKLVSDPKVKAIVVTGANGFFCGGAEISEFALMTAAGPDAFKESSPVAQLSEMMDMIDASPKTVVAAINGQALGGGLEVALA
;
A
#
# COMPACT_ATOMS: atom_id res chain seq x y z
N ASN A 1 -8.96 -3.04 -0.41
CA ASN A 1 -10.10 -2.87 -1.34
C ASN A 1 -10.38 -1.39 -1.46
N ASN A 2 -10.00 -0.78 -2.59
CA ASN A 2 -10.28 0.62 -2.91
C ASN A 2 -10.70 0.70 -4.39
N ALA A 3 -11.99 0.47 -4.65
CA ALA A 3 -12.50 0.40 -6.01
C ALA A 3 -12.25 1.71 -6.80
N PRO A 4 -12.08 1.66 -8.14
CA PRO A 4 -12.23 0.48 -9.00
C PRO A 4 -10.97 -0.38 -9.13
N VAL A 5 -9.78 0.18 -8.90
CA VAL A 5 -8.49 -0.45 -9.26
C VAL A 5 -7.57 -0.72 -8.06
N ASN A 6 -8.10 -0.63 -6.83
CA ASN A 6 -7.32 -0.78 -5.60
C ASN A 6 -6.13 0.21 -5.55
N SER A 7 -6.36 1.48 -5.91
CA SER A 7 -5.32 2.52 -5.79
C SER A 7 -4.89 2.72 -4.33
N LEU A 8 -3.63 3.09 -4.15
CA LEU A 8 -2.99 3.34 -2.86
C LEU A 8 -3.36 4.73 -2.35
N SER A 9 -4.63 4.91 -1.97
CA SER A 9 -5.10 6.10 -1.25
C SER A 9 -4.51 6.18 0.14
N GLN A 10 -4.42 7.38 0.73
CA GLN A 10 -3.97 7.55 2.11
C GLN A 10 -4.78 6.69 3.09
N ALA A 11 -6.09 6.56 2.88
CA ALA A 11 -6.94 5.74 3.73
C ALA A 11 -6.53 4.25 3.68
N LEU A 12 -6.26 3.72 2.49
CA LEU A 12 -5.82 2.33 2.33
C LEU A 12 -4.43 2.11 2.92
N VAL A 13 -3.48 3.01 2.65
CA VAL A 13 -2.12 2.95 3.18
C VAL A 13 -2.13 2.98 4.71
N ASN A 14 -2.89 3.91 5.31
CA ASN A 14 -2.99 4.01 6.76
C ASN A 14 -3.64 2.78 7.39
N SER A 15 -4.70 2.25 6.76
CA SER A 15 -5.32 1.01 7.22
C SER A 15 -4.34 -0.17 7.15
N PHE A 16 -3.53 -0.28 6.09
CA PHE A 16 -2.51 -1.31 6.00
C PHE A 16 -1.48 -1.19 7.12
N LYS A 17 -0.91 0.02 7.33
CA LYS A 17 0.08 0.27 8.37
C LYS A 17 -0.46 -0.01 9.78
N GLN A 18 -1.77 0.11 10.01
CA GLN A 18 -2.40 -0.22 11.28
C GLN A 18 -2.64 -1.72 11.48
N GLU A 19 -3.05 -2.44 10.44
CA GLU A 19 -3.44 -3.86 10.56
C GLU A 19 -2.27 -4.82 10.39
N PHE A 20 -1.31 -4.51 9.53
CA PHE A 20 -0.18 -5.39 9.23
C PHE A 20 0.65 -5.78 10.48
N PRO A 21 1.00 -4.86 11.42
CA PRO A 21 1.73 -5.23 12.64
C PRO A 21 0.97 -6.20 13.54
N LYS A 22 -0.37 -6.16 13.52
CA LYS A 22 -1.21 -7.10 14.29
C LYS A 22 -1.08 -8.52 13.72
N LEU A 23 -1.06 -8.65 12.40
CA LEU A 23 -0.82 -9.92 11.72
C LEU A 23 0.60 -10.45 11.98
N VAL A 24 1.60 -9.57 11.99
CA VAL A 24 2.99 -9.92 12.29
C VAL A 24 3.15 -10.37 13.75
N SER A 25 2.49 -9.73 14.70
CA SER A 25 2.61 -10.07 16.13
C SER A 25 1.79 -11.30 16.56
N ASP A 26 0.75 -11.70 15.82
CA ASP A 26 -0.07 -12.85 16.18
C ASP A 26 0.69 -14.19 16.00
N PRO A 27 1.00 -14.95 17.07
CA PRO A 27 1.74 -16.21 16.97
C PRO A 27 1.01 -17.33 16.19
N LYS A 28 -0.31 -17.19 15.99
CA LYS A 28 -1.12 -18.12 15.20
C LYS A 28 -0.96 -17.89 13.69
N VAL A 29 -0.66 -16.67 13.26
CA VAL A 29 -0.41 -16.34 11.85
C VAL A 29 0.99 -16.80 11.45
N LYS A 30 1.08 -17.68 10.46
CA LYS A 30 2.36 -18.24 9.96
C LYS A 30 2.88 -17.59 8.68
N ALA A 31 1.98 -17.08 7.85
CA ALA A 31 2.28 -16.36 6.62
C ALA A 31 1.16 -15.35 6.36
N ILE A 32 1.46 -14.33 5.55
CA ILE A 32 0.53 -13.28 5.16
C ILE A 32 0.40 -13.31 3.64
N VAL A 33 -0.82 -13.28 3.12
CA VAL A 33 -1.07 -13.17 1.67
C VAL A 33 -1.70 -11.82 1.40
N VAL A 34 -1.07 -11.04 0.52
CA VAL A 34 -1.59 -9.77 0.03
C VAL A 34 -2.18 -10.01 -1.35
N THR A 35 -3.44 -9.64 -1.56
CA THR A 35 -4.13 -9.77 -2.84
C THR A 35 -5.12 -8.62 -3.04
N GLY A 36 -5.52 -8.38 -4.28
CA GLY A 36 -6.49 -7.34 -4.60
C GLY A 36 -7.94 -7.85 -4.58
N ALA A 37 -8.87 -6.91 -4.43
CA ALA A 37 -10.30 -7.19 -4.56
C ALA A 37 -10.80 -6.91 -5.99
N ASN A 38 -11.93 -7.49 -6.38
CA ASN A 38 -12.63 -7.20 -7.64
C ASN A 38 -11.80 -7.43 -8.93
N GLY A 39 -10.89 -8.42 -8.92
CA GLY A 39 -10.14 -8.83 -10.11
C GLY A 39 -9.02 -7.88 -10.54
N PHE A 40 -8.62 -6.97 -9.66
CA PHE A 40 -7.50 -6.05 -9.87
C PHE A 40 -6.56 -6.14 -8.67
N PHE A 41 -5.24 -6.26 -8.86
CA PHE A 41 -4.33 -6.32 -7.72
C PHE A 41 -4.18 -4.93 -7.10
N CYS A 42 -3.53 -4.00 -7.81
CA CYS A 42 -3.35 -2.62 -7.39
C CYS A 42 -2.95 -1.72 -8.58
N GLY A 43 -3.66 -0.61 -8.76
CA GLY A 43 -3.44 0.36 -9.83
C GLY A 43 -2.32 1.36 -9.57
N GLY A 44 -1.69 1.31 -8.39
CA GLY A 44 -0.64 2.24 -7.98
C GLY A 44 -1.16 3.42 -7.18
N ALA A 45 -0.38 4.50 -7.15
CA ALA A 45 -0.67 5.68 -6.34
C ALA A 45 -2.04 6.29 -6.68
N GLU A 46 -2.72 6.83 -5.67
CA GLU A 46 -3.96 7.59 -5.89
C GLU A 46 -3.62 8.98 -6.47
N ILE A 47 -3.64 9.07 -7.81
CA ILE A 47 -3.27 10.28 -8.54
C ILE A 47 -4.13 11.48 -8.16
N SER A 48 -5.40 11.26 -7.82
CA SER A 48 -6.32 12.34 -7.42
C SER A 48 -5.85 13.03 -6.14
N GLU A 49 -5.39 12.25 -5.16
CA GLU A 49 -4.85 12.79 -3.90
C GLU A 49 -3.50 13.48 -4.12
N PHE A 50 -2.62 12.89 -4.94
CA PHE A 50 -1.34 13.51 -5.31
C PHE A 50 -1.55 14.85 -6.01
N ALA A 51 -2.54 14.96 -6.90
CA ALA A 51 -2.87 16.20 -7.59
C ALA A 51 -3.33 17.30 -6.62
N LEU A 52 -4.15 16.96 -5.62
CA LEU A 52 -4.60 17.90 -4.58
C LEU A 52 -3.43 18.42 -3.74
N MET A 53 -2.54 17.53 -3.29
CA MET A 53 -1.35 17.91 -2.52
C MET A 53 -0.41 18.78 -3.36
N THR A 54 -0.22 18.44 -4.64
CA THR A 54 0.60 19.21 -5.56
C THR A 54 0.03 20.62 -5.76
N ALA A 55 -1.29 20.73 -5.93
CA ALA A 55 -1.98 22.01 -6.10
C ALA A 55 -1.94 22.88 -4.84
N ALA A 56 -1.85 22.28 -3.65
CA ALA A 56 -1.70 22.99 -2.38
C ALA A 56 -0.31 23.63 -2.19
N GLY A 57 0.64 23.33 -3.08
CA GLY A 57 1.97 23.93 -3.09
C GLY A 57 3.06 23.02 -2.50
N PRO A 58 4.34 23.38 -2.72
CA PRO A 58 5.48 22.51 -2.42
C PRO A 58 5.64 22.23 -0.92
N ASP A 59 5.31 23.18 -0.05
CA ASP A 59 5.43 22.98 1.40
C ASP A 59 4.35 22.03 1.91
N ALA A 60 3.09 22.19 1.46
CA ALA A 60 2.01 21.26 1.78
C ALA A 60 2.27 19.84 1.24
N PHE A 61 2.87 19.72 0.04
CA PHE A 61 3.27 18.42 -0.50
C PHE A 61 4.36 17.76 0.36
N LYS A 62 5.34 18.52 0.84
CA LYS A 62 6.36 18.01 1.75
C LYS A 62 5.77 17.60 3.10
N GLU A 63 4.90 18.43 3.69
CA GLU A 63 4.28 18.15 4.98
C GLU A 63 3.39 16.90 4.93
N SER A 64 2.65 16.69 3.84
CA SER A 64 1.85 15.47 3.64
C SER A 64 2.69 14.22 3.37
N SER A 65 3.92 14.38 2.87
CA SER A 65 4.91 13.30 2.69
C SER A 65 4.34 12.03 2.01
N PRO A 66 3.55 12.14 0.93
CA PRO A 66 2.79 11.01 0.40
C PRO A 66 3.68 9.85 -0.08
N VAL A 67 4.86 10.15 -0.61
CA VAL A 67 5.84 9.13 -1.05
C VAL A 67 6.44 8.39 0.13
N ALA A 68 6.77 9.10 1.22
CA ALA A 68 7.33 8.46 2.41
C ALA A 68 6.30 7.53 3.07
N GLN A 69 5.02 7.91 3.09
CA GLN A 69 3.97 7.05 3.64
C GLN A 69 3.81 5.72 2.88
N LEU A 70 3.98 5.75 1.55
CA LEU A 70 3.98 4.56 0.71
C LEU A 70 5.22 3.70 0.95
N SER A 71 6.41 4.33 1.01
CA SER A 71 7.67 3.65 1.32
C SER A 71 7.61 2.93 2.66
N GLU A 72 7.14 3.59 3.71
CA GLU A 72 6.98 2.99 5.04
C GLU A 72 6.09 1.74 5.01
N MET A 73 5.04 1.75 4.19
CA MET A 73 4.15 0.60 4.04
C MET A 73 4.89 -0.58 3.40
N MET A 74 5.73 -0.34 2.40
CA MET A 74 6.54 -1.35 1.72
C MET A 74 7.66 -1.87 2.63
N ASP A 75 8.36 -0.97 3.33
CA ASP A 75 9.40 -1.31 4.30
C ASP A 75 8.88 -2.26 5.40
N MET A 76 7.61 -2.11 5.80
CA MET A 76 6.97 -3.02 6.74
C MET A 76 6.80 -4.44 6.18
N ILE A 77 6.54 -4.58 4.88
CA ILE A 77 6.44 -5.87 4.20
C ILE A 77 7.83 -6.50 4.10
N ASP A 78 8.82 -5.75 3.60
CA ASP A 78 10.21 -6.18 3.42
C ASP A 78 10.85 -6.61 4.75
N ALA A 79 10.60 -5.86 5.82
CA ALA A 79 11.12 -6.15 7.16
C ALA A 79 10.31 -7.20 7.92
N SER A 80 9.25 -7.77 7.33
CA SER A 80 8.40 -8.73 8.01
C SER A 80 9.19 -9.99 8.40
N PRO A 81 9.14 -10.43 9.68
CA PRO A 81 9.75 -11.69 10.10
C PRO A 81 8.93 -12.91 9.65
N LYS A 82 7.77 -12.71 9.00
CA LYS A 82 6.89 -13.75 8.47
C LYS A 82 6.89 -13.70 6.95
N THR A 83 6.76 -14.86 6.32
CA THR A 83 6.59 -14.95 4.87
C THR A 83 5.37 -14.14 4.42
N VAL A 84 5.60 -13.16 3.54
CA VAL A 84 4.55 -12.43 2.84
C VAL A 84 4.53 -12.88 1.38
N VAL A 85 3.34 -13.11 0.85
CA VAL A 85 3.14 -13.52 -0.55
C VAL A 85 2.20 -12.54 -1.23
N ALA A 86 2.67 -11.92 -2.31
CA ALA A 86 1.81 -11.17 -3.23
C ALA A 86 1.08 -12.15 -4.16
N ALA A 87 -0.21 -12.39 -3.91
CA ALA A 87 -1.07 -13.15 -4.81
C ALA A 87 -1.68 -12.19 -5.86
N ILE A 88 -0.94 -11.96 -6.94
CA ILE A 88 -1.31 -11.06 -8.03
C ILE A 88 -2.47 -11.67 -8.84
N ASN A 89 -3.69 -11.22 -8.56
CA ASN A 89 -4.94 -11.73 -9.13
C ASN A 89 -5.51 -10.85 -10.26
N GLY A 90 -4.71 -9.91 -10.76
CA GLY A 90 -5.08 -8.93 -11.77
C GLY A 90 -3.92 -7.99 -12.05
N GLN A 91 -4.19 -6.81 -12.57
CA GLN A 91 -3.13 -5.84 -12.88
C GLN A 91 -2.46 -5.29 -11.61
N ALA A 92 -1.12 -5.24 -11.64
CA ALA A 92 -0.26 -4.60 -10.64
C ALA A 92 0.59 -3.55 -11.36
N LEU A 93 0.26 -2.27 -11.19
CA LEU A 93 0.83 -1.18 -12.01
C LEU A 93 1.51 -0.13 -11.14
N GLY A 94 2.69 0.35 -11.56
CA GLY A 94 3.45 1.39 -10.84
C GLY A 94 3.65 1.01 -9.37
N GLY A 95 3.19 1.87 -8.45
CA GLY A 95 3.20 1.58 -7.01
C GLY A 95 2.53 0.27 -6.61
N GLY A 96 1.57 -0.24 -7.39
CA GLY A 96 0.97 -1.54 -7.16
C GLY A 96 1.91 -2.71 -7.46
N LEU A 97 2.82 -2.57 -8.43
CA LEU A 97 3.89 -3.54 -8.64
C LEU A 97 4.97 -3.41 -7.58
N GLU A 98 5.30 -2.20 -7.13
CA GLU A 98 6.24 -1.96 -6.02
C GLU A 98 5.76 -2.67 -4.74
N VAL A 99 4.46 -2.61 -4.41
CA VAL A 99 3.88 -3.38 -3.28
C VAL A 99 4.04 -4.90 -3.46
N ALA A 100 4.01 -5.40 -4.70
CA ALA A 100 4.19 -6.83 -4.95
C ALA A 100 5.66 -7.29 -4.92
N LEU A 101 6.60 -6.34 -5.04
CA LEU A 101 8.04 -6.58 -5.00
C LEU A 101 8.66 -6.45 -3.61
N ALA A 102 7.99 -5.68 -2.73
CA ALA A 102 8.32 -5.55 -1.32
C ALA A 102 8.08 -6.83 -0.51
#